data_AF-A0AA94UHX1-F1
#
_entry.id   AF-A0AA94UHX1-F1
#
_cell.length_a   1.000
_cell.length_b   1.000
_cell.length_c   1.000
_cell.angle_alpha   90.00
_cell.angle_beta   90.00
_cell.angle_gamma   90.00
#
_symmetry.space_group_name_H-M   'P 1'
#
loop_
_entity.id
_entity.type
_entity.pdbx_description
1 polymer ?
#
loop_
_entity_poly.entity_id
_entity_poly.type
_entity_poly.pdbx_seq_one_letter_code
_entity_poly.pdbx_strand_id
1 'polypeptide(L)' 'MWQVGDPTCGAFVSTKKVLPPFHTLTVFGVTCGVDDKKMTACKDPQGRGFVLSPSWSGWIPKV' A
#
# COMPACT_ATOMS: atom_id res chain seq x y z
N MET A 1 6.05 -13.74 4.13
CA MET A 1 4.65 -13.54 4.58
C MET A 1 4.75 -13.04 6.00
N TRP A 2 4.58 -11.74 6.24
CA TRP A 2 4.81 -11.18 7.58
C TRP A 2 3.76 -11.74 8.53
N GLN A 3 4.20 -12.58 9.45
CA GLN A 3 3.31 -13.30 10.36
C GLN A 3 2.82 -12.35 11.45
N VAL A 4 1.51 -12.40 11.68
CA VAL A 4 0.87 -11.75 12.84
C VAL A 4 1.55 -12.28 14.10
N GLY A 5 2.27 -11.44 14.85
CA GLY A 5 2.87 -11.78 16.14
C GLY A 5 4.39 -11.59 16.29
N ASP A 6 5.09 -11.04 15.31
CA ASP A 6 6.51 -10.70 15.47
C ASP A 6 6.70 -9.51 16.45
N PRO A 7 7.53 -9.60 17.51
CA PRO A 7 7.76 -8.52 18.47
C PRO A 7 8.49 -7.30 17.88
N THR A 8 9.04 -7.41 16.67
CA THR A 8 9.52 -6.26 15.87
C THR A 8 8.37 -5.50 15.20
N CYS A 9 7.16 -6.07 15.15
CA CYS A 9 5.90 -5.34 15.02
C CYS A 9 5.47 -4.78 16.38
N GLY A 10 6.44 -4.24 17.14
CA GLY A 10 6.12 -3.21 18.11
C GLY A 10 5.36 -2.14 17.34
N ALA A 11 4.12 -1.86 17.76
CA ALA A 11 3.45 -0.66 17.37
C ALA A 11 4.32 0.50 17.83
N PHE A 12 5.29 0.89 16.99
CA PHE A 12 5.69 2.27 16.92
C PHE A 12 4.38 2.99 16.69
N VAL A 13 3.83 3.57 17.75
CA VAL A 13 2.85 4.65 17.68
C VAL A 13 3.57 5.87 17.11
N SER A 14 4.33 5.68 16.03
CA SER A 14 4.45 6.69 15.01
C SER A 14 3.01 6.99 14.66
N THR A 15 2.59 8.22 14.86
CA THR A 15 1.33 8.75 14.35
C THR A 15 1.44 8.63 12.83
N LYS A 16 1.25 7.43 12.30
CA LYS A 16 1.41 7.13 10.88
C LYS A 16 0.32 7.95 10.21
N LYS A 17 0.72 9.01 9.51
CA LYS A 17 -0.20 9.81 8.70
C LYS A 17 -0.76 8.86 7.66
N VAL A 18 -2.02 8.48 7.86
CA VAL A 18 -2.75 7.64 6.93
C VAL A 18 -3.21 8.52 5.79
N LEU A 19 -2.99 8.06 4.57
CA LEU A 19 -3.53 8.72 3.39
C LEU A 19 -5.07 8.64 3.46
N PRO A 20 -5.80 9.75 3.36
CA PRO A 20 -7.26 9.67 3.37
C PRO A 20 -7.78 8.86 2.17
N PRO A 21 -8.97 8.25 2.26
CA PRO A 21 -9.61 7.58 1.12
C PRO A 21 -9.63 8.46 -0.13
N PHE A 22 -9.41 7.84 -1.29
CA PHE A 22 -9.38 8.49 -2.61
C PHE A 22 -8.29 9.55 -2.77
N HIS A 23 -7.23 9.50 -1.97
CA HIS A 23 -6.05 10.34 -2.15
C HIS A 23 -4.88 9.51 -2.68
N THR A 24 -3.91 10.21 -3.27
CA THR A 24 -2.67 9.62 -3.75
C THR A 24 -1.46 10.28 -3.10
N LEU A 25 -0.37 9.52 -3.00
CA LEU A 25 0.96 10.01 -2.63
C LEU A 25 1.96 9.52 -3.68
N THR A 26 2.86 10.40 -4.09
CA THR A 26 3.94 10.04 -5.02
C THR A 26 5.28 10.22 -4.32
N VAL A 27 6.05 9.13 -4.23
CA VAL A 27 7.36 9.12 -3.57
C VAL A 27 8.32 8.34 -4.46
N PHE A 28 9.46 8.95 -4.80
CA PHE A 28 10.47 8.37 -5.72
C PHE A 28 9.88 7.85 -7.05
N GLY A 29 8.87 8.54 -7.57
CA GLY A 29 8.18 8.16 -8.82
C GLY A 29 7.19 7.01 -8.68
N VAL A 30 7.05 6.40 -7.49
CA VAL A 30 5.97 5.45 -7.20
C VAL A 30 4.75 6.23 -6.74
N THR A 31 3.63 6.05 -7.42
CA THR A 31 2.35 6.64 -7.03
C THR A 31 1.50 5.59 -6.35
N CYS A 32 1.09 5.82 -5.11
CA CYS A 32 0.17 4.97 -4.37
C CYS A 32 -1.12 5.71 -4.08
N GLY A 33 -2.25 5.03 -4.16
CA GLY A 33 -3.56 5.53 -3.75
C GLY A 33 -4.27 4.54 -2.83
N VAL A 34 -5.18 5.04 -2.02
CA VAL A 34 -6.03 4.22 -1.15
C VAL A 34 -7.51 4.46 -1.45
N ASP A 35 -8.33 3.43 -1.38
CA ASP A 35 -9.78 3.55 -1.48
C ASP A 35 -10.47 3.49 -0.10
N ASP A 36 -11.79 3.60 -0.08
CA ASP A 36 -12.62 3.49 1.13
C ASP A 36 -12.82 2.05 1.62
N LYS A 37 -12.35 1.05 0.87
CA LYS A 37 -12.44 -0.39 1.18
C LYS A 37 -11.12 -0.96 1.69
N LYS A 38 -10.19 -0.09 2.11
CA LYS A 38 -8.85 -0.46 2.59
C LYS A 38 -8.00 -1.16 1.53
N MET A 39 -8.26 -0.90 0.25
CA MET A 39 -7.34 -1.21 -0.83
C MET A 39 -6.28 -0.13 -0.94
N THR A 40 -5.03 -0.53 -1.10
CA THR A 40 -3.92 0.32 -1.53
C THR A 40 -3.42 -0.18 -2.87
N ALA A 41 -3.36 0.69 -3.88
CA ALA A 41 -2.79 0.37 -5.18
C ALA A 41 -1.60 1.29 -5.45
N CYS A 42 -0.47 0.71 -5.86
CA CYS A 42 0.74 1.45 -6.19
C CYS A 42 1.15 1.16 -7.64
N LYS A 43 1.61 2.19 -8.35
CA LYS A 43 2.18 2.10 -9.69
C LYS A 43 3.59 2.68 -9.69
N ASP A 44 4.54 1.93 -10.24
CA ASP A 44 5.93 2.38 -10.37
C ASP A 44 6.18 3.16 -11.68
N PRO A 45 7.35 3.80 -11.83
CA PRO A 45 7.70 4.52 -13.06
C PRO A 45 7.77 3.65 -14.33
N GLN A 46 7.93 2.34 -14.18
CA GLN A 46 8.01 1.39 -15.31
C GLN A 46 6.62 0.93 -15.78
N GLY A 47 5.57 1.33 -15.04
CA GLY A 47 4.19 1.00 -15.31
C GLY A 47 3.69 -0.28 -14.65
N ARG A 48 4.45 -0.87 -13.72
CA ARG A 48 4.04 -2.07 -12.97
C ARG A 48 3.17 -1.67 -11.79
N GLY A 49 2.08 -2.41 -11.58
CA GLY A 49 1.16 -2.18 -10.49
C GLY A 49 1.28 -3.22 -9.38
N PHE A 50 1.03 -2.83 -8.13
CA PHE A 50 0.82 -3.76 -7.02
C PHE A 50 -0.36 -3.31 -6.18
N VAL A 51 -1.14 -4.27 -5.69
CA VAL A 51 -2.33 -4.03 -4.88
C VAL A 51 -2.23 -4.77 -3.56
N LEU A 52 -2.59 -4.07 -2.49
CA LEU A 52 -2.88 -4.62 -1.17
C LEU A 52 -4.36 -4.43 -0.89
N SER A 53 -5.11 -5.49 -0.62
CA SER A 53 -6.50 -5.39 -0.17
C SER A 53 -6.82 -6.51 0.83
N PRO A 54 -7.90 -6.37 1.63
CA PRO A 54 -8.35 -7.43 2.51
C PRO A 54 -8.74 -8.72 1.77
N SER A 55 -9.24 -8.60 0.54
CA SER A 55 -9.68 -9.73 -0.29
C SER A 55 -8.54 -10.45 -1.00
N TRP A 56 -7.54 -9.71 -1.48
CA TRP A 56 -6.41 -10.25 -2.25
C TRP A 56 -5.27 -9.23 -2.31
N SER A 57 -4.04 -9.71 -2.52
CA SER A 57 -2.90 -8.85 -2.77
C SER A 57 -2.03 -9.44 -3.87
N GLY A 58 -1.43 -8.62 -4.72
CA GLY A 58 -0.67 -9.13 -5.87
C GLY A 58 -0.23 -8.07 -6.86
N TRP A 59 0.61 -8.50 -7.79
CA TRP A 59 1.11 -7.67 -8.88
C TRP A 59 0.11 -7.64 -10.03
N ILE A 60 -0.12 -6.45 -10.57
CA ILE A 60 -0.86 -6.26 -11.82
C ILE A 60 0.18 -6.24 -12.95
N PRO A 61 0.07 -7.14 -13.94
CA PRO A 61 0.97 -7.13 -15.07
C PRO A 61 0.88 -5.79 -15.81
N LYS A 62 2.01 -5.36 -16.36
CA LYS A 62 2.07 -4.20 -17.23
C LYS A 62 1.16 -4.45 -18.44
N VAL A 63 0.26 -3.50 -18.73
CA VAL A 63 -0.50 -3.44 -19.99
C VAL A 63 0.20 -2.55 -20.99
#